data_AF-A0A7S2CZB1-F1
#
_entry.id   AF-A0A7S2CZB1-F1
#
_cell.length_a   1.000
_cell.length_b   1.000
_cell.length_c   1.000
_cell.angle_alpha   90.00
_cell.angle_beta   90.00
_cell.angle_gamma   90.00
#
_symmetry.space_group_name_H-M   'P 1'
#
loop_
_entity.id
_entity.type
_entity.pdbx_description
1 polymer ?
#
loop_
_entity_poly.entity_id
_entity_poly.type
_entity_poly.pdbx_seq_one_letter_code
_entity_poly.pdbx_strand_id
1 'polypeptide(L)'
;VDADGKTIVKLRGYDYEFIPEEDRMAFEDVCDVRAFASAVIDKCTVDPRLGDYEGEIFRMKHPDTLISFNASEGDDGGVDYEAELEAWNGCDILHDEGGAAYESINVAGIGDVPQVGGIRDPWRELEEIQCKWTPGARYNHAGVYFNDKLFVLGGRDGPDSYRQDTWYRDDRLPKTTITKAPQDLTPEHIFKVSSDKDGCQHEYRMWDRTENLEVRRWNRFTRKINVVWLDYWLKGGPGEGYYTFYARSVDPAGNVDPTFKLFYTKNMHHWHFKNSDPVDLIVGCVMGFLFLLFLGYMERRRRRRKAAMKRYAIKRMRRKFKAAQAGKHDGGPDWRDVAVHDGGMGG
;
A
#
# COMPACT_ATOMS: atom_id res chain seq x y z
N VAL A 1 -19.35 5.26 29.17
CA VAL A 1 -18.85 6.64 28.97
C VAL A 1 -19.69 7.64 29.75
N ASP A 2 -21.02 7.48 29.76
CA ASP A 2 -21.99 8.42 30.36
C ASP A 2 -22.25 8.22 31.87
N ALA A 3 -21.28 7.68 32.61
CA ALA A 3 -21.39 7.67 34.06
C ALA A 3 -21.16 9.11 34.57
N ASP A 4 -21.98 9.54 35.53
CA ASP A 4 -21.80 10.83 36.18
C ASP A 4 -20.49 10.87 36.97
N GLY A 5 -19.93 12.08 37.17
CA GLY A 5 -18.64 12.26 37.82
C GLY A 5 -18.57 11.61 39.20
N LYS A 6 -19.69 11.62 39.95
CA LYS A 6 -19.76 10.95 41.25
C LYS A 6 -19.61 9.45 41.10
N THR A 7 -20.34 8.80 40.19
CA THR A 7 -20.17 7.35 39.93
C THR A 7 -18.75 6.98 39.53
N ILE A 8 -18.09 7.80 38.70
CA ILE A 8 -16.67 7.60 38.34
C ILE A 8 -15.76 7.68 39.57
N VAL A 9 -15.95 8.69 40.42
CA VAL A 9 -15.20 8.85 41.69
C VAL A 9 -15.43 7.67 42.65
N LYS A 10 -16.65 7.12 42.70
CA LYS A 10 -16.93 5.90 43.47
C LYS A 10 -16.19 4.69 42.91
N LEU A 11 -16.18 4.52 41.59
CA LEU A 11 -15.44 3.43 40.91
C LEU A 11 -13.92 3.55 41.10
N ARG A 12 -13.41 4.77 41.27
CA ARG A 12 -12.03 5.07 41.71
C ARG A 12 -11.78 4.74 43.19
N GLY A 13 -12.80 4.28 43.93
CA GLY A 13 -12.67 3.77 45.30
C GLY A 13 -13.02 4.76 46.42
N TYR A 14 -13.52 5.96 46.11
CA TYR A 14 -13.74 7.03 47.09
C TYR A 14 -15.10 6.98 47.83
N ASP A 15 -15.82 5.85 47.80
CA ASP A 15 -17.14 5.69 48.48
C ASP A 15 -17.34 4.27 49.06
N TYR A 16 -16.26 3.67 49.57
CA TYR A 16 -16.32 2.37 50.24
C TYR A 16 -15.82 2.49 51.69
N GLU A 17 -16.76 2.63 52.62
CA GLU A 17 -16.48 2.75 54.07
C GLU A 17 -15.73 1.52 54.65
N PHE A 18 -15.76 0.38 53.97
CA PHE A 18 -15.27 -0.92 54.48
C PHE A 18 -13.97 -1.41 53.84
N ILE A 19 -13.39 -0.68 52.87
CA ILE A 19 -12.16 -1.09 52.17
C ILE A 19 -10.99 -0.24 52.70
N PRO A 20 -9.90 -0.85 53.19
CA PRO A 20 -8.68 -0.15 53.59
C PRO A 20 -8.13 0.72 52.45
N GLU A 21 -7.57 1.89 52.77
CA GLU A 21 -7.07 2.86 51.77
C GLU A 21 -6.03 2.27 50.81
N GLU A 22 -5.23 1.32 51.31
CA GLU A 22 -4.21 0.56 50.58
C GLU A 22 -4.78 -0.47 49.59
N ASP A 23 -6.02 -0.94 49.81
CA ASP A 23 -6.73 -1.90 48.95
C ASP A 23 -7.69 -1.21 47.97
N ARG A 24 -7.88 0.11 48.11
CA ARG A 24 -8.60 0.94 47.14
C ARG A 24 -7.72 1.06 45.89
N MET A 25 -8.33 0.88 44.71
CA MET A 25 -7.65 0.93 43.40
C MET A 25 -6.76 -0.26 43.01
N ALA A 26 -7.13 -1.50 43.39
CA ALA A 26 -6.54 -2.71 42.82
C ALA A 26 -6.91 -2.99 41.33
N PHE A 27 -7.61 -2.06 40.66
CA PHE A 27 -8.13 -2.21 39.30
C PHE A 27 -7.43 -1.26 38.33
N GLU A 28 -7.44 -1.58 37.02
CA GLU A 28 -6.98 -0.67 35.96
C GLU A 28 -7.60 0.73 36.13
N ASP A 29 -6.83 1.80 35.82
CA ASP A 29 -7.31 3.17 35.98
C ASP A 29 -8.66 3.33 35.27
N VAL A 30 -9.71 3.61 36.05
CA VAL A 30 -11.09 3.72 35.55
C VAL A 30 -11.17 4.77 34.44
N CYS A 31 -10.33 5.80 34.50
CA CYS A 31 -10.24 6.84 33.49
C CYS A 31 -9.57 6.34 32.21
N ASP A 32 -8.57 5.46 32.29
CA ASP A 32 -8.00 4.77 31.11
C ASP A 32 -9.04 3.85 30.44
N VAL A 33 -9.78 3.07 31.23
CA VAL A 33 -10.83 2.19 30.72
C VAL A 33 -11.94 3.00 30.08
N ARG A 34 -12.34 4.13 30.69
CA ARG A 34 -13.32 5.06 30.14
C ARG A 34 -12.83 5.71 28.85
N ALA A 35 -11.57 6.13 28.79
CA ALA A 35 -10.97 6.73 27.60
C ALA A 35 -10.88 5.71 26.45
N PHE A 36 -10.47 4.48 26.74
CA PHE A 36 -10.47 3.39 25.78
C PHE A 36 -11.89 3.10 25.26
N ALA A 37 -12.88 2.96 26.16
CA ALA A 37 -14.27 2.73 25.76
C ALA A 37 -14.83 3.88 24.90
N SER A 38 -14.50 5.13 25.24
CA SER A 38 -14.89 6.31 24.46
C SER A 38 -14.25 6.29 23.07
N ALA A 39 -12.96 5.99 22.99
CA ALA A 39 -12.24 5.92 21.73
C ALA A 39 -12.70 4.75 20.84
N VAL A 40 -13.08 3.61 21.45
CA VAL A 40 -13.74 2.51 20.73
C VAL A 40 -15.06 3.00 20.15
N ILE A 41 -15.88 3.68 20.94
CA ILE A 41 -17.15 4.22 20.46
C ILE A 41 -16.91 5.22 19.35
N ASP A 42 -16.03 6.19 19.49
CA ASP A 42 -15.75 7.18 18.43
C ASP A 42 -15.26 6.52 17.14
N LYS A 43 -14.29 5.60 17.26
CA LYS A 43 -13.77 4.83 16.11
C LYS A 43 -14.88 4.04 15.42
N CYS A 44 -15.83 3.57 16.22
CA CYS A 44 -16.89 2.67 15.81
C CYS A 44 -18.28 3.35 15.78
N THR A 45 -18.40 4.69 15.79
CA THR A 45 -19.71 5.36 15.85
C THR A 45 -20.19 5.75 14.46
N VAL A 46 -21.37 5.23 14.12
CA VAL A 46 -22.19 5.67 12.99
C VAL A 46 -22.57 7.16 13.14
N ASP A 47 -22.27 7.98 12.13
CA ASP A 47 -22.77 9.35 12.00
C ASP A 47 -24.23 9.34 11.47
N PRO A 48 -25.21 9.85 12.22
CA PRO A 48 -26.62 9.88 11.80
C PRO A 48 -26.91 10.88 10.67
N ARG A 49 -25.96 11.73 10.25
CA ARG A 49 -26.14 12.73 9.19
C ARG A 49 -26.03 12.11 7.80
N LEU A 50 -27.08 11.37 7.43
CA LEU A 50 -27.41 11.00 6.05
C LEU A 50 -27.73 12.26 5.23
N GLY A 51 -26.73 12.96 4.69
CA GLY A 51 -27.02 14.14 3.86
C GLY A 51 -25.85 14.73 3.10
N ASP A 52 -24.75 15.05 3.78
CA ASP A 52 -23.80 15.99 3.20
C ASP A 52 -22.55 15.28 2.67
N TYR A 53 -22.45 15.29 1.34
CA TYR A 53 -21.15 15.34 0.67
C TYR A 53 -20.43 16.58 1.17
N GLU A 54 -19.34 16.47 1.91
CA GLU A 54 -18.26 17.46 1.83
C GLU A 54 -16.90 16.77 1.99
N GLY A 55 -15.97 17.13 1.11
CA GLY A 55 -14.61 16.60 1.03
C GLY A 55 -13.73 17.10 2.18
N GLU A 56 -14.15 16.86 3.41
CA GLU A 56 -13.25 16.97 4.54
C GLU A 56 -12.36 15.73 4.58
N ILE A 57 -11.07 16.00 4.50
CA ILE A 57 -9.99 15.03 4.64
C ILE A 57 -10.14 14.45 6.05
N PHE A 58 -10.68 13.23 6.18
CA PHE A 58 -10.51 12.46 7.39
C PHE A 58 -9.04 12.00 7.38
N ARG A 59 -8.15 12.93 7.80
CA ARG A 59 -7.02 12.46 8.59
C ARG A 59 -7.66 11.61 9.67
N MET A 60 -7.25 10.35 9.80
CA MET A 60 -7.35 9.66 11.07
C MET A 60 -6.87 10.69 12.07
N LYS A 61 -7.80 11.30 12.82
CA LYS A 61 -7.42 12.11 13.95
C LYS A 61 -6.60 11.11 14.75
N HIS A 62 -5.29 11.34 14.84
CA HIS A 62 -4.67 11.08 16.13
C HIS A 62 -5.63 11.69 17.13
N PRO A 63 -5.94 11.03 18.26
CA PRO A 63 -6.54 11.75 19.36
C PRO A 63 -5.54 12.84 19.76
N ASP A 64 -5.52 13.93 19.01
CA ASP A 64 -4.96 15.22 19.37
C ASP A 64 -5.96 15.78 20.38
N THR A 65 -6.02 15.08 21.53
CA THR A 65 -6.55 15.45 22.85
C THR A 65 -6.66 14.18 23.70
N LEU A 66 -5.53 13.52 23.98
CA LEU A 66 -5.29 13.01 25.33
C LEU A 66 -4.06 13.67 25.97
N ILE A 67 -3.62 14.83 25.45
CA ILE A 67 -2.67 15.71 26.13
C ILE A 67 -3.06 17.18 25.88
N SER A 68 -3.27 17.89 27.01
CA SER A 68 -3.56 19.31 27.22
C SER A 68 -4.78 19.90 26.49
N PHE A 69 -5.83 20.18 27.25
CA PHE A 69 -6.72 21.31 27.00
C PHE A 69 -5.87 22.60 27.04
N ASN A 70 -5.20 22.95 25.95
CA ASN A 70 -4.75 24.33 25.78
C ASN A 70 -5.95 25.15 25.35
N ALA A 71 -6.50 25.83 26.35
CA ALA A 71 -7.24 27.10 26.30
C ALA A 71 -7.96 27.40 24.98
N SER A 72 -9.29 27.32 25.04
CA SER A 72 -10.12 28.16 24.19
C SER A 72 -9.60 29.60 24.26
N GLU A 73 -9.26 30.14 23.08
CA GLU A 73 -9.02 31.57 22.88
C GLU A 73 -10.15 32.37 23.54
N GLY A 74 -9.75 33.32 24.39
CA GLY A 74 -10.57 33.87 25.47
C GLY A 74 -11.89 34.48 25.04
N ASP A 75 -12.93 34.09 25.77
CA ASP A 75 -14.04 34.96 26.12
C ASP A 75 -13.84 35.34 27.60
N ASP A 76 -13.89 36.64 27.89
CA ASP A 76 -13.64 37.26 29.20
C ASP A 76 -14.85 37.02 30.13
N GLY A 77 -15.04 35.76 30.52
CA GLY A 77 -16.02 35.32 31.48
C GLY A 77 -15.30 34.58 32.61
N GLY A 78 -15.37 35.11 33.83
CA GLY A 78 -14.78 34.47 35.01
C GLY A 78 -15.17 32.99 35.11
N VAL A 79 -14.18 32.17 35.44
CA VAL A 79 -14.32 30.72 35.52
C VAL A 79 -15.21 30.38 36.71
N ASP A 80 -16.45 29.99 36.46
CA ASP A 80 -17.35 29.54 37.52
C ASP A 80 -16.94 28.13 37.95
N TYR A 81 -16.09 28.05 38.98
CA TYR A 81 -15.62 26.80 39.57
C TYR A 81 -16.77 25.87 39.96
N GLU A 82 -17.92 26.41 40.40
CA GLU A 82 -19.08 25.58 40.75
C GLU A 82 -19.73 24.96 39.50
N ALA A 83 -19.82 25.71 38.39
CA ALA A 83 -20.33 25.17 37.12
C ALA A 83 -19.40 24.12 36.49
N GLU A 84 -18.08 24.33 36.58
CA GLU A 84 -17.09 23.34 36.11
C GLU A 84 -17.10 22.06 36.95
N LEU A 85 -17.24 22.19 38.28
CA LEU A 85 -17.44 21.08 39.20
C LEU A 85 -18.71 20.28 38.87
N GLU A 86 -19.82 20.96 38.56
CA GLU A 86 -21.07 20.31 38.17
C GLU A 86 -20.95 19.56 36.84
N ALA A 87 -20.18 20.09 35.89
CA ALA A 87 -19.91 19.45 34.60
C ALA A 87 -18.78 18.41 34.65
N TRP A 88 -18.06 18.31 35.77
CA TRP A 88 -16.89 17.46 35.89
C TRP A 88 -17.25 15.98 35.81
N ASN A 89 -16.58 15.28 34.89
CA ASN A 89 -16.88 13.89 34.58
C ASN A 89 -16.11 12.86 35.43
N GLY A 90 -15.36 13.31 36.43
CA GLY A 90 -14.58 12.48 37.37
C GLY A 90 -13.18 12.08 36.89
N CYS A 91 -12.80 12.41 35.65
CA CYS A 91 -11.51 12.07 35.03
C CYS A 91 -10.77 13.27 34.42
N ASP A 92 -11.49 14.32 34.01
CA ASP A 92 -10.86 15.50 33.40
C ASP A 92 -10.02 16.27 34.43
N ILE A 93 -8.96 16.93 33.96
CA ILE A 93 -8.12 17.78 34.80
C ILE A 93 -8.67 19.20 34.76
N LEU A 94 -9.13 19.71 35.91
CA LEU A 94 -9.56 21.09 36.11
C LEU A 94 -8.35 21.97 36.46
N HIS A 95 -8.37 23.19 35.93
CA HIS A 95 -7.32 24.18 36.09
C HIS A 95 -7.86 25.41 36.82
N ASP A 96 -6.99 26.08 37.57
CA ASP A 96 -7.30 27.37 38.19
C ASP A 96 -7.29 28.51 37.15
N GLU A 97 -7.72 29.71 37.57
CA GLU A 97 -7.70 30.91 36.73
C GLU A 97 -6.30 31.27 36.19
N GLY A 98 -5.24 30.76 36.84
CA GLY A 98 -3.85 30.89 36.42
C GLY A 98 -3.34 29.78 35.51
N GLY A 99 -4.17 28.79 35.17
CA GLY A 99 -3.85 27.64 34.34
C GLY A 99 -3.14 26.48 35.07
N ALA A 100 -2.94 26.56 36.39
CA ALA A 100 -2.38 25.46 37.17
C ALA A 100 -3.47 24.43 37.52
N ALA A 101 -3.16 23.14 37.39
CA ALA A 101 -4.11 22.10 37.77
C ALA A 101 -4.33 22.09 39.29
N TYR A 102 -5.58 21.99 39.74
CA TYR A 102 -5.89 21.79 41.17
C TYR A 102 -5.25 20.49 41.69
N GLU A 103 -4.84 20.44 42.96
CA GLU A 103 -4.30 19.22 43.56
C GLU A 103 -5.41 18.19 43.81
N SER A 104 -6.56 18.67 44.26
CA SER A 104 -7.75 17.87 44.53
C SER A 104 -9.03 18.67 44.25
N ILE A 105 -10.10 17.95 44.00
CA ILE A 105 -11.44 18.47 43.71
C ILE A 105 -12.36 18.07 44.86
N ASN A 106 -13.06 19.03 45.45
CA ASN A 106 -14.02 18.74 46.52
C ASN A 106 -15.34 18.27 45.93
N VAL A 107 -15.64 16.99 46.09
CA VAL A 107 -16.87 16.38 45.56
C VAL A 107 -17.92 16.29 46.67
N ALA A 108 -19.10 16.85 46.42
CA ALA A 108 -20.20 16.88 47.37
C ALA A 108 -20.57 15.46 47.89
N GLY A 109 -20.36 15.27 49.20
CA GLY A 109 -20.64 14.03 49.91
C GLY A 109 -19.54 12.96 49.81
N ILE A 110 -18.38 13.28 49.25
CA ILE A 110 -17.19 12.41 49.20
C ILE A 110 -15.99 13.11 49.87
N GLY A 111 -15.80 14.41 49.61
CA GLY A 111 -14.66 15.19 50.11
C GLY A 111 -13.62 15.44 49.01
N ASP A 112 -12.38 15.71 49.42
CA ASP A 112 -11.29 16.07 48.50
C ASP A 112 -10.76 14.84 47.76
N VAL A 113 -10.89 14.85 46.44
CA VAL A 113 -10.47 13.76 45.55
C VAL A 113 -9.30 14.25 44.69
N PRO A 114 -8.12 13.61 44.72
CA PRO A 114 -6.99 14.01 43.90
C PRO A 114 -7.31 13.87 42.40
N GLN A 115 -6.74 14.78 41.60
CA GLN A 115 -6.89 14.72 40.14
C GLN A 115 -6.05 13.57 39.54
N VAL A 116 -6.49 13.07 38.39
CA VAL A 116 -5.76 11.99 37.68
C VAL A 116 -4.51 12.59 37.05
N GLY A 117 -3.34 11.96 37.25
CA GLY A 117 -2.06 12.47 36.76
C GLY A 117 -1.89 12.42 35.22
N GLY A 118 -2.75 11.67 34.54
CA GLY A 118 -2.80 11.56 33.09
C GLY A 118 -3.54 10.29 32.65
N ILE A 119 -4.21 10.37 31.50
CA ILE A 119 -4.92 9.24 30.89
C ILE A 119 -4.03 8.64 29.81
N ARG A 120 -3.89 7.33 29.80
CA ARG A 120 -3.10 6.59 28.81
C ARG A 120 -3.74 6.66 27.43
N ASP A 121 -2.93 6.92 26.40
CA ASP A 121 -3.38 6.88 25.01
C ASP A 121 -3.80 5.45 24.59
N PRO A 122 -5.07 5.24 24.16
CA PRO A 122 -5.59 3.95 23.72
C PRO A 122 -5.16 3.58 22.29
N TRP A 123 -4.37 4.40 21.58
CA TRP A 123 -4.05 4.21 20.17
C TRP A 123 -3.60 2.79 19.80
N ARG A 124 -2.71 2.19 20.60
CA ARG A 124 -2.16 0.85 20.31
C ARG A 124 -3.24 -0.23 20.34
N GLU A 125 -4.11 -0.19 21.33
CA GLU A 125 -5.23 -1.12 21.46
C GLU A 125 -6.28 -0.87 20.38
N LEU A 126 -6.50 0.40 20.01
CA LEU A 126 -7.40 0.73 18.91
C LEU A 126 -6.93 0.16 17.58
N GLU A 127 -5.63 0.09 17.28
CA GLU A 127 -5.12 -0.49 16.02
C GLU A 127 -5.59 -1.95 15.83
N GLU A 128 -5.73 -2.71 16.92
CA GLU A 128 -6.13 -4.12 16.89
C GLU A 128 -7.65 -4.31 16.75
N ILE A 129 -8.46 -3.29 17.05
CA ILE A 129 -9.92 -3.38 17.04
C ILE A 129 -10.49 -3.21 15.63
N GLN A 130 -11.19 -4.24 15.14
CA GLN A 130 -11.83 -4.27 13.82
C GLN A 130 -13.35 -4.14 13.93
N CYS A 131 -13.86 -2.98 13.54
CA CYS A 131 -15.26 -2.54 13.59
C CYS A 131 -16.24 -3.24 12.58
N LYS A 132 -16.37 -4.57 12.55
CA LYS A 132 -17.06 -5.36 11.47
C LYS A 132 -18.56 -5.08 11.27
N TRP A 133 -19.11 -5.19 10.05
CA TRP A 133 -20.55 -5.03 9.69
C TRP A 133 -21.45 -6.21 10.12
N THR A 134 -20.95 -7.44 10.04
CA THR A 134 -21.62 -8.64 10.57
C THR A 134 -20.64 -9.46 11.40
N PRO A 135 -21.08 -10.07 12.52
CA PRO A 135 -20.18 -10.79 13.41
C PRO A 135 -19.75 -12.15 12.81
N GLY A 136 -20.28 -12.56 11.66
CA GLY A 136 -20.14 -13.93 11.18
C GLY A 136 -20.83 -14.93 12.10
N ALA A 137 -20.83 -16.21 11.73
CA ALA A 137 -21.40 -17.26 12.59
C ALA A 137 -20.53 -17.44 13.84
N ARG A 138 -21.12 -17.27 15.02
CA ARG A 138 -20.45 -17.46 16.32
C ARG A 138 -21.44 -17.86 17.41
N TYR A 139 -20.95 -18.54 18.44
CA TYR A 139 -21.72 -18.89 19.65
C TYR A 139 -20.91 -18.56 20.92
N ASN A 140 -21.57 -18.48 22.07
CA ASN A 140 -20.96 -18.08 23.35
C ASN A 140 -20.23 -16.72 23.29
N HIS A 141 -20.76 -15.75 22.55
CA HIS A 141 -20.25 -14.37 22.52
C HIS A 141 -20.86 -13.56 23.66
N ALA A 142 -20.17 -12.50 24.11
CA ALA A 142 -20.77 -11.49 24.97
C ALA A 142 -21.45 -10.42 24.11
N GLY A 143 -22.59 -9.90 24.56
CA GLY A 143 -23.31 -8.83 23.87
C GLY A 143 -23.63 -7.70 24.83
N VAL A 144 -23.40 -6.46 24.41
CA VAL A 144 -23.74 -5.27 25.19
C VAL A 144 -24.44 -4.26 24.30
N TYR A 145 -25.51 -3.66 24.82
CA TYR A 145 -26.16 -2.51 24.20
C TYR A 145 -25.69 -1.25 24.93
N PHE A 146 -25.00 -0.36 24.22
CA PHE A 146 -24.44 0.85 24.79
C PHE A 146 -24.46 1.99 23.76
N ASN A 147 -24.83 3.20 24.19
CA ASN A 147 -24.92 4.40 23.33
C ASN A 147 -25.68 4.15 22.01
N ASP A 148 -26.89 3.61 22.13
CA ASP A 148 -27.77 3.22 21.02
C ASP A 148 -27.19 2.20 20.01
N LYS A 149 -26.09 1.53 20.37
CA LYS A 149 -25.40 0.54 19.52
C LYS A 149 -25.33 -0.82 20.19
N LEU A 150 -25.46 -1.86 19.37
CA LEU A 150 -25.25 -3.24 19.78
C LEU A 150 -23.81 -3.65 19.49
N PHE A 151 -23.10 -4.06 20.53
CA PHE A 151 -21.76 -4.63 20.43
C PHE A 151 -21.82 -6.15 20.69
N VAL A 152 -21.00 -6.90 19.96
CA VAL A 152 -20.77 -8.33 20.14
C VAL A 152 -19.28 -8.54 20.32
N LEU A 153 -18.89 -9.11 21.46
CA LEU A 153 -17.51 -9.29 21.87
C LEU A 153 -17.14 -10.76 21.82
N GLY A 154 -16.11 -11.07 21.05
CA GLY A 154 -15.49 -12.39 20.94
C GLY A 154 -16.48 -13.51 20.62
N GLY A 155 -16.30 -14.66 21.27
CA GLY A 155 -17.09 -15.87 21.06
C GLY A 155 -16.32 -16.97 20.33
N ARG A 156 -17.02 -18.03 19.95
CA ARG A 156 -16.46 -19.21 19.28
C ARG A 156 -17.02 -19.35 17.87
N ASP A 157 -16.14 -19.55 16.90
CA ASP A 157 -16.49 -19.88 15.51
C ASP A 157 -16.21 -21.36 15.17
N GLY A 158 -15.68 -22.13 16.13
CA GLY A 158 -15.49 -23.57 16.06
C GLY A 158 -15.26 -24.19 17.44
N PRO A 159 -15.03 -25.51 17.55
CA PRO A 159 -14.72 -26.16 18.82
C PRO A 159 -13.44 -25.62 19.46
N ASP A 160 -12.38 -25.43 18.68
CA ASP A 160 -11.07 -24.98 19.19
C ASP A 160 -10.67 -23.60 18.66
N SER A 161 -11.64 -22.84 18.15
CA SER A 161 -11.41 -21.53 17.53
C SER A 161 -12.18 -20.45 18.28
N TYR A 162 -11.42 -19.46 18.75
CA TYR A 162 -11.90 -18.34 19.54
C TYR A 162 -11.70 -17.04 18.76
N ARG A 163 -12.72 -16.19 18.80
CA ARG A 163 -12.65 -14.84 18.25
C ARG A 163 -12.29 -13.87 19.36
N GLN A 164 -11.31 -13.02 19.09
CA GLN A 164 -10.88 -11.92 19.96
C GLN A 164 -11.25 -10.56 19.35
N ASP A 165 -12.27 -10.54 18.47
CA ASP A 165 -12.73 -9.33 17.81
C ASP A 165 -13.93 -8.71 18.51
N THR A 166 -14.08 -7.39 18.36
CA THR A 166 -15.26 -6.63 18.76
C THR A 166 -16.06 -6.30 17.51
N TRP A 167 -17.33 -6.66 17.49
CA TRP A 167 -18.26 -6.33 16.41
C TRP A 167 -19.28 -5.31 16.90
N TYR A 168 -19.69 -4.40 16.04
CA TYR A 168 -20.90 -3.59 16.19
C TYR A 168 -21.34 -3.18 14.78
N ARG A 169 -22.55 -2.65 14.63
CA ARG A 169 -23.03 -2.24 13.31
C ARG A 169 -22.38 -0.93 12.82
N ASP A 170 -21.42 -1.03 11.91
CA ASP A 170 -21.15 0.02 10.90
C ASP A 170 -22.36 0.09 9.96
N ASP A 171 -22.78 1.27 9.52
CA ASP A 171 -23.97 1.46 8.67
C ASP A 171 -23.60 1.91 7.24
N ARG A 172 -22.32 2.20 6.98
CA ARG A 172 -21.80 2.57 5.67
C ARG A 172 -20.64 1.69 5.21
N LEU A 173 -20.93 0.80 4.26
CA LEU A 173 -19.93 0.04 3.53
C LEU A 173 -19.06 0.97 2.66
N PRO A 174 -17.74 0.70 2.56
CA PRO A 174 -16.89 1.48 1.68
C PRO A 174 -17.29 1.27 0.23
N LYS A 175 -17.32 2.35 -0.55
CA LYS A 175 -17.50 2.33 -2.00
C LYS A 175 -16.19 2.65 -2.68
N THR A 176 -15.97 1.96 -3.78
CA THR A 176 -14.73 2.00 -4.54
C THR A 176 -14.94 2.75 -5.84
N THR A 177 -13.99 3.61 -6.18
CA THR A 177 -13.96 4.32 -7.46
C THR A 177 -12.61 4.11 -8.15
N ILE A 178 -12.62 3.62 -9.40
CA ILE A 178 -11.43 3.54 -10.25
C ILE A 178 -11.20 4.93 -10.84
N THR A 179 -10.15 5.59 -10.37
CA THR A 179 -9.80 6.97 -10.77
C THR A 179 -8.95 7.00 -12.04
N LYS A 180 -8.20 5.92 -12.30
CA LYS A 180 -7.46 5.73 -13.55
C LYS A 180 -7.51 4.27 -13.95
N ALA A 181 -7.83 4.01 -15.20
CA ALA A 181 -7.76 2.69 -15.82
C ALA A 181 -7.04 2.78 -17.18
N PRO A 182 -6.45 1.68 -17.66
CA PRO A 182 -5.96 1.54 -19.03
C PRO A 182 -7.05 1.79 -20.07
N GLN A 183 -6.67 2.48 -21.14
CA GLN A 183 -7.51 2.60 -22.34
C GLN A 183 -7.53 1.29 -23.15
N ASP A 184 -8.63 1.08 -23.87
CA ASP A 184 -8.76 -0.05 -24.80
C ASP A 184 -7.68 -0.04 -25.87
N LEU A 185 -7.19 -1.24 -26.21
CA LEU A 185 -6.18 -1.46 -27.27
C LEU A 185 -4.85 -0.73 -27.04
N THR A 186 -4.51 -0.45 -25.79
CA THR A 186 -3.24 0.17 -25.40
C THR A 186 -2.39 -0.75 -24.51
N PRO A 187 -1.07 -0.54 -24.46
CA PRO A 187 -0.17 -1.22 -23.51
C PRO A 187 -0.17 -0.61 -22.11
N GLU A 188 -1.16 0.25 -21.81
CA GLU A 188 -1.32 0.81 -20.48
C GLU A 188 -1.65 -0.29 -19.47
N HIS A 189 -1.03 -0.22 -18.30
CA HIS A 189 -1.09 -1.28 -17.30
C HIS A 189 -1.21 -0.75 -15.87
N ILE A 190 -1.60 0.53 -15.71
CA ILE A 190 -1.70 1.17 -14.40
C ILE A 190 -3.16 1.41 -14.07
N PHE A 191 -3.58 0.87 -12.93
CA PHE A 191 -4.84 1.23 -12.30
C PHE A 191 -4.59 2.09 -11.07
N LYS A 192 -5.45 3.08 -10.85
CA LYS A 192 -5.55 3.83 -9.61
C LYS A 192 -6.97 3.73 -9.08
N VAL A 193 -7.08 3.55 -7.77
CA VAL A 193 -8.34 3.36 -7.07
C VAL A 193 -8.38 4.28 -5.86
N SER A 194 -9.58 4.72 -5.51
CA SER A 194 -9.89 5.52 -4.35
C SER A 194 -11.14 4.93 -3.68
N SER A 195 -11.24 5.07 -2.36
CA SER A 195 -12.46 4.79 -1.62
C SER A 195 -13.11 6.10 -1.24
N ASP A 196 -14.44 6.08 -1.09
CA ASP A 196 -15.20 7.14 -0.45
C ASP A 196 -15.02 7.20 1.08
N LYS A 197 -14.31 6.24 1.69
CA LYS A 197 -14.01 6.17 3.11
C LYS A 197 -12.49 6.16 3.31
N ASP A 198 -12.00 7.00 4.22
CA ASP A 198 -10.57 7.09 4.51
C ASP A 198 -10.07 5.86 5.27
N GLY A 199 -8.76 5.62 5.20
CA GLY A 199 -8.12 4.46 5.85
C GLY A 199 -8.41 3.10 5.21
N CYS A 200 -9.13 3.06 4.08
CA CYS A 200 -9.39 1.80 3.39
C CYS A 200 -8.14 1.23 2.72
N GLN A 201 -7.96 -0.08 2.84
CA GLN A 201 -7.13 -0.88 1.94
C GLN A 201 -7.93 -1.23 0.69
N HIS A 202 -7.26 -1.62 -0.39
CA HIS A 202 -7.95 -2.02 -1.61
C HIS A 202 -7.58 -3.44 -2.00
N GLU A 203 -8.52 -4.14 -2.61
CA GLU A 203 -8.34 -5.46 -3.16
C GLU A 203 -8.75 -5.47 -4.62
N TYR A 204 -8.02 -6.21 -5.44
CA TYR A 204 -8.39 -6.41 -6.84
C TYR A 204 -8.37 -7.89 -7.21
N ARG A 205 -9.20 -8.25 -8.19
CA ARG A 205 -9.16 -9.53 -8.89
C ARG A 205 -9.24 -9.30 -10.39
N MET A 206 -8.73 -10.26 -11.16
CA MET A 206 -8.66 -10.19 -12.63
C MET A 206 -9.27 -11.43 -13.26
N TRP A 207 -10.10 -11.21 -14.27
CA TRP A 207 -10.74 -12.25 -15.06
C TRP A 207 -10.39 -12.08 -16.54
N ASP A 208 -10.01 -13.18 -17.18
CA ASP A 208 -9.97 -13.28 -18.64
C ASP A 208 -11.38 -13.58 -19.13
N ARG A 209 -11.92 -12.73 -19.99
CA ARG A 209 -13.28 -12.85 -20.52
C ARG A 209 -13.35 -13.82 -21.70
N THR A 210 -12.25 -14.03 -22.41
CA THR A 210 -12.18 -14.94 -23.55
C THR A 210 -12.20 -16.38 -23.07
N GLU A 211 -11.36 -16.70 -22.09
CA GLU A 211 -11.23 -18.05 -21.52
C GLU A 211 -12.16 -18.28 -20.31
N ASN A 212 -12.83 -17.22 -19.83
CA ASN A 212 -13.63 -17.22 -18.61
C ASN A 212 -12.86 -17.77 -17.40
N LEU A 213 -11.59 -17.35 -17.28
CA LEU A 213 -10.64 -17.83 -16.28
C LEU A 213 -10.27 -16.71 -15.30
N GLU A 214 -10.23 -17.04 -14.01
CA GLU A 214 -9.69 -16.13 -13.00
C GLU A 214 -8.16 -16.12 -13.06
N VAL A 215 -7.59 -15.12 -13.74
CA VAL A 215 -6.14 -14.95 -13.90
C VAL A 215 -5.49 -14.47 -12.59
N ARG A 216 -6.23 -13.71 -11.79
CA ARG A 216 -5.74 -13.21 -10.50
C ARG A 216 -6.84 -13.18 -9.46
N ARG A 217 -6.63 -13.92 -8.36
CA ARG A 217 -7.47 -13.86 -7.16
C ARG A 217 -7.31 -12.52 -6.43
N TRP A 218 -8.20 -12.27 -5.47
CA TRP A 218 -8.16 -11.12 -4.58
C TRP A 218 -6.75 -10.90 -3.99
N ASN A 219 -6.11 -9.80 -4.39
CA ASN A 219 -4.84 -9.35 -3.85
C ASN A 219 -4.96 -7.93 -3.34
N ARG A 220 -4.30 -7.67 -2.22
CA ARG A 220 -4.30 -6.36 -1.57
C ARG A 220 -3.33 -5.40 -2.24
N PHE A 221 -3.73 -4.14 -2.29
CA PHE A 221 -2.91 -3.02 -2.70
C PHE A 221 -3.40 -1.75 -2.00
N THR A 222 -2.60 -0.69 -2.06
CA THR A 222 -2.98 0.62 -1.55
C THR A 222 -3.68 1.40 -2.67
N ARG A 223 -3.08 2.44 -3.23
CA ARG A 223 -3.80 3.34 -4.18
C ARG A 223 -3.58 3.01 -5.65
N LYS A 224 -2.48 2.34 -5.97
CA LYS A 224 -2.02 2.10 -7.33
C LYS A 224 -1.60 0.65 -7.48
N ILE A 225 -2.02 0.03 -8.58
CA ILE A 225 -1.56 -1.29 -8.98
C ILE A 225 -1.04 -1.27 -10.41
N ASN A 226 0.04 -2.01 -10.64
CA ASN A 226 0.64 -2.19 -11.95
C ASN A 226 0.38 -3.64 -12.41
N VAL A 227 -0.32 -3.79 -13.53
CA VAL A 227 -0.65 -5.08 -14.16
C VAL A 227 0.25 -5.42 -15.34
N VAL A 228 1.48 -4.89 -15.39
CA VAL A 228 2.49 -5.19 -16.44
C VAL A 228 2.82 -6.68 -16.55
N TRP A 229 2.51 -7.45 -15.51
CA TRP A 229 2.61 -8.91 -15.56
C TRP A 229 1.69 -9.55 -16.61
N LEU A 230 0.69 -8.84 -17.13
CA LEU A 230 -0.11 -9.28 -18.28
C LEU A 230 0.70 -9.27 -19.58
N ASP A 231 1.68 -8.38 -19.70
CA ASP A 231 2.44 -8.16 -20.92
C ASP A 231 3.35 -9.37 -21.22
N TYR A 232 3.11 -9.98 -22.37
CA TYR A 232 3.88 -11.14 -22.82
C TYR A 232 5.35 -10.79 -23.11
N TRP A 233 5.60 -9.67 -23.79
CA TRP A 233 6.94 -9.29 -24.22
C TRP A 233 7.80 -8.77 -23.05
N LEU A 234 7.18 -8.11 -22.06
CA LEU A 234 7.90 -7.57 -20.90
C LEU A 234 8.04 -8.56 -19.73
N LYS A 235 7.03 -9.40 -19.48
CA LYS A 235 6.96 -10.26 -18.29
C LYS A 235 6.58 -11.71 -18.56
N GLY A 236 6.38 -12.11 -19.81
CA GLY A 236 5.96 -13.47 -20.16
C GLY A 236 4.54 -13.80 -19.67
N GLY A 237 3.69 -12.78 -19.54
CA GLY A 237 2.31 -12.92 -19.09
C GLY A 237 1.38 -13.61 -20.09
N PRO A 238 0.08 -13.72 -19.77
CA PRO A 238 -0.93 -14.30 -20.66
C PRO A 238 -1.06 -13.54 -22.00
N GLY A 239 -0.72 -12.26 -22.03
CA GLY A 239 -0.67 -11.46 -23.24
C GLY A 239 -1.97 -10.74 -23.57
N GLU A 240 -2.13 -10.39 -24.84
CA GLU A 240 -3.26 -9.63 -25.38
C GLU A 240 -4.58 -10.39 -25.22
N GLY A 241 -5.63 -9.68 -24.81
CA GLY A 241 -6.92 -10.30 -24.54
C GLY A 241 -7.93 -9.38 -23.88
N TYR A 242 -9.15 -9.90 -23.69
CA TYR A 242 -10.23 -9.19 -23.02
C TYR A 242 -10.20 -9.46 -21.52
N TYR A 243 -9.94 -8.44 -20.71
CA TYR A 243 -9.87 -8.58 -19.26
C TYR A 243 -10.98 -7.82 -18.55
N THR A 244 -11.35 -8.32 -17.38
CA THR A 244 -12.15 -7.60 -16.39
C THR A 244 -11.37 -7.41 -15.12
N PHE A 245 -11.19 -6.15 -14.75
CA PHE A 245 -10.61 -5.74 -13.49
C PHE A 245 -11.74 -5.40 -12.53
N TYR A 246 -11.76 -6.08 -11.40
CA TYR A 246 -12.62 -5.74 -10.28
C TYR A 246 -11.75 -5.13 -9.19
N ALA A 247 -12.17 -4.00 -8.64
CA ALA A 247 -11.60 -3.44 -7.44
C ALA A 247 -12.66 -3.35 -6.36
N ARG A 248 -12.24 -3.50 -5.10
CA ARG A 248 -13.07 -3.19 -3.94
C ARG A 248 -12.20 -2.61 -2.83
N SER A 249 -12.81 -1.81 -1.99
CA SER A 249 -12.18 -1.21 -0.82
C SER A 249 -12.59 -2.04 0.38
N VAL A 250 -11.63 -2.20 1.29
CA VAL A 250 -11.74 -2.89 2.56
C VAL A 250 -11.44 -1.86 3.62
N ASP A 251 -12.43 -1.48 4.42
CA ASP A 251 -12.22 -0.52 5.49
C ASP A 251 -11.43 -1.17 6.66
N PRO A 252 -10.97 -0.38 7.66
CA PRO A 252 -10.28 -0.92 8.85
C PRO A 252 -11.13 -1.93 9.64
N ALA A 253 -12.43 -1.88 9.47
CA ALA A 253 -13.40 -2.83 10.02
C ALA A 253 -13.40 -4.19 9.31
N GLY A 254 -12.85 -4.28 8.10
CA GLY A 254 -12.92 -5.47 7.26
C GLY A 254 -14.18 -5.55 6.41
N ASN A 255 -15.01 -4.50 6.37
CA ASN A 255 -16.15 -4.39 5.48
C ASN A 255 -15.66 -4.13 4.06
N VAL A 256 -16.36 -4.74 3.11
CA VAL A 256 -15.98 -4.68 1.70
C VAL A 256 -17.10 -4.07 0.88
N ASP A 257 -16.74 -3.35 -0.19
CA ASP A 257 -17.69 -2.93 -1.22
C ASP A 257 -18.35 -4.18 -1.84
N PRO A 258 -19.67 -4.39 -1.66
CA PRO A 258 -20.33 -5.60 -2.11
C PRO A 258 -20.79 -5.50 -3.57
N THR A 259 -20.80 -4.29 -4.14
CA THR A 259 -21.38 -4.04 -5.46
C THR A 259 -20.31 -3.88 -6.50
N PHE A 260 -20.55 -4.33 -7.74
CA PHE A 260 -19.67 -4.05 -8.87
C PHE A 260 -20.45 -3.33 -9.96
N LYS A 261 -19.98 -2.17 -10.38
CA LYS A 261 -20.65 -1.30 -11.37
C LYS A 261 -19.67 -0.91 -12.47
N LEU A 262 -20.07 -1.20 -13.71
CA LEU A 262 -19.31 -0.88 -14.92
C LEU A 262 -19.47 0.59 -15.35
N PHE A 263 -20.71 1.08 -15.33
CA PHE A 263 -21.02 2.42 -15.83
C PHE A 263 -20.30 3.50 -15.02
N TYR A 264 -19.65 4.42 -15.73
CA TYR A 264 -18.81 5.49 -15.17
C TYR A 264 -17.61 4.99 -14.36
N THR A 265 -17.06 3.81 -14.68
CA THR A 265 -15.83 3.25 -14.09
C THR A 265 -15.81 3.29 -12.55
N LYS A 266 -16.89 2.84 -11.91
CA LYS A 266 -16.95 2.83 -10.44
C LYS A 266 -15.95 1.81 -9.89
N ASN A 267 -16.13 0.53 -10.09
CA ASN A 267 -15.22 -0.46 -9.47
C ASN A 267 -15.10 -1.76 -10.25
N MET A 268 -15.54 -1.72 -11.51
CA MET A 268 -15.34 -2.75 -12.50
C MET A 268 -14.94 -2.08 -13.82
N HIS A 269 -13.89 -2.58 -14.46
CA HIS A 269 -13.40 -2.09 -15.74
C HIS A 269 -13.23 -3.25 -16.72
N HIS A 270 -13.80 -3.11 -17.91
CA HIS A 270 -13.56 -4.04 -19.02
C HIS A 270 -12.66 -3.33 -20.02
N TRP A 271 -11.61 -4.02 -20.47
CA TRP A 271 -10.81 -3.51 -21.56
C TRP A 271 -10.15 -4.63 -22.36
N HIS A 272 -9.76 -4.30 -23.59
CA HIS A 272 -8.88 -5.14 -24.39
C HIS A 272 -7.42 -4.70 -24.17
N PHE A 273 -6.65 -5.54 -23.48
CA PHE A 273 -5.24 -5.27 -23.23
C PHE A 273 -4.43 -5.62 -24.48
N LYS A 274 -3.57 -4.70 -24.93
CA LYS A 274 -2.65 -4.92 -26.03
C LYS A 274 -1.23 -4.96 -25.50
N ASN A 275 -0.42 -5.92 -25.96
CA ASN A 275 0.97 -6.01 -25.54
C ASN A 275 1.79 -4.78 -25.99
N SER A 276 2.84 -4.46 -25.23
CA SER A 276 3.84 -3.48 -25.66
C SER A 276 4.56 -3.97 -26.91
N ASP A 277 5.01 -3.03 -27.75
CA ASP A 277 5.82 -3.39 -28.91
C ASP A 277 7.13 -4.04 -28.44
N PRO A 278 7.60 -5.13 -29.08
CA PRO A 278 8.83 -5.85 -28.69
C PRO A 278 10.07 -5.08 -29.16
N VAL A 279 10.28 -3.87 -28.64
CA VAL A 279 11.36 -2.96 -29.03
C VAL A 279 12.72 -3.63 -28.86
N ASP A 280 12.93 -4.39 -27.78
CA ASP A 280 14.20 -5.07 -27.51
C ASP A 280 14.54 -6.09 -28.60
N LEU A 281 13.54 -6.82 -29.10
CA LEU A 281 13.71 -7.77 -30.20
C LEU A 281 14.05 -7.04 -31.51
N ILE A 282 13.32 -5.96 -31.81
CA ILE A 282 13.54 -5.15 -33.01
C ILE A 282 14.95 -4.55 -32.99
N VAL A 283 15.35 -3.93 -31.88
CA VAL A 283 16.68 -3.35 -31.71
C VAL A 283 17.76 -4.43 -31.80
N GLY A 284 17.54 -5.60 -31.18
CA GLY A 284 18.45 -6.74 -31.27
C GLY A 284 18.66 -7.21 -32.71
N CYS A 285 17.59 -7.37 -33.49
CA CYS A 285 17.64 -7.75 -34.90
C CYS A 285 18.38 -6.69 -35.75
N VAL A 286 18.07 -5.40 -35.54
CA VAL A 286 18.72 -4.29 -36.26
C VAL A 286 20.21 -4.23 -35.94
N MET A 287 20.57 -4.30 -34.66
CA MET A 287 21.97 -4.29 -34.22
C MET A 287 22.73 -5.53 -34.72
N GLY A 288 22.11 -6.71 -34.69
CA GLY A 288 22.68 -7.93 -35.26
C GLY A 288 22.93 -7.81 -36.76
N PHE A 289 21.98 -7.24 -37.50
CA PHE A 289 22.15 -6.99 -38.94
C PHE A 289 23.29 -6.00 -39.23
N LEU A 290 23.35 -4.88 -38.50
CA LEU A 290 24.44 -3.90 -38.62
C LEU A 290 25.79 -4.52 -38.26
N PHE A 291 25.84 -5.40 -37.27
CA PHE A 291 27.05 -6.13 -36.89
C PHE A 291 27.52 -7.07 -38.01
N LEU A 292 26.61 -7.79 -38.67
CA LEU A 292 26.93 -8.62 -39.83
C LEU A 292 27.44 -7.79 -41.02
N LEU A 293 26.85 -6.63 -41.28
CA LEU A 293 27.36 -5.70 -42.29
C LEU A 293 28.76 -5.19 -41.95
N PHE A 294 29.01 -4.88 -40.67
CA PHE A 294 30.31 -4.47 -40.18
C PHE A 294 31.36 -5.58 -40.35
N LEU A 295 31.03 -6.82 -40.00
CA LEU A 295 31.90 -7.98 -40.22
C LEU A 295 32.17 -8.21 -41.71
N GLY A 296 31.14 -8.15 -42.56
CA GLY A 296 31.29 -8.25 -44.02
C GLY A 296 32.18 -7.13 -44.60
N TYR A 297 32.02 -5.91 -44.10
CA TYR A 297 32.89 -4.78 -44.44
C TYR A 297 34.34 -5.00 -43.99
N MET A 298 34.55 -5.46 -42.76
CA MET A 298 35.86 -5.79 -42.21
C MET A 298 36.55 -6.92 -42.99
N GLU A 299 35.82 -7.96 -43.38
CA GLU A 299 36.31 -9.01 -44.26
C GLU A 299 36.70 -8.46 -45.63
N ARG A 300 35.84 -7.65 -46.24
CA ARG A 300 36.13 -7.01 -47.54
C ARG A 300 37.38 -6.15 -47.45
N ARG A 301 37.54 -5.39 -46.37
CA ARG A 301 38.74 -4.58 -46.08
C ARG A 301 39.98 -5.46 -45.89
N ARG A 302 39.86 -6.57 -45.16
CA ARG A 302 40.93 -7.56 -44.97
C ARG A 302 41.35 -8.21 -46.30
N ARG A 303 40.39 -8.60 -47.14
CA ARG A 303 40.64 -9.15 -48.49
C ARG A 303 41.34 -8.13 -49.39
N ARG A 304 40.91 -6.86 -49.39
CA ARG A 304 41.58 -5.78 -50.13
C ARG A 304 43.02 -5.57 -49.68
N ARG A 305 43.29 -5.52 -48.37
CA ARG A 305 44.65 -5.43 -47.81
C ARG A 305 45.52 -6.63 -48.21
N LYS A 306 45.00 -7.86 -48.10
CA LYS A 306 45.70 -9.08 -48.56
C LYS A 306 46.02 -9.03 -50.06
N ALA A 307 45.08 -8.59 -50.90
CA ALA A 307 45.29 -8.47 -52.35
C ALA A 307 46.37 -7.43 -52.69
N ALA A 308 46.38 -6.29 -51.98
CA ALA A 308 47.43 -5.29 -52.12
C ALA A 308 48.80 -5.87 -51.73
N MET A 309 48.91 -6.55 -50.58
CA MET A 309 50.15 -7.21 -50.13
C MET A 309 50.65 -8.25 -51.13
N LYS A 310 49.77 -9.07 -51.72
CA LYS A 310 50.14 -10.01 -52.79
C LYS A 310 50.72 -9.29 -54.02
N ARG A 311 50.11 -8.17 -54.45
CA ARG A 311 50.63 -7.35 -55.56
C ARG A 311 51.99 -6.73 -55.22
N TYR A 312 52.17 -6.24 -53.99
CA TYR A 312 53.46 -5.74 -53.53
C TYR A 312 54.53 -6.85 -53.50
N ALA A 313 54.19 -8.05 -53.05
CA ALA A 313 55.10 -9.21 -53.03
C ALA A 313 55.52 -9.63 -54.46
N ILE A 314 54.56 -9.76 -55.39
CA ILE A 314 54.85 -10.08 -56.80
C ILE A 314 55.75 -9.01 -57.44
N LYS A 315 55.47 -7.72 -57.22
CA LYS A 315 56.33 -6.63 -57.70
C LYS A 315 57.73 -6.70 -57.12
N ARG A 316 57.88 -7.03 -55.82
CA ARG A 316 59.18 -7.19 -55.16
C ARG A 316 59.97 -8.38 -55.73
N MET A 317 59.31 -9.52 -55.96
CA MET A 317 59.93 -10.70 -56.59
C MET A 317 60.39 -10.40 -58.02
N ARG A 318 59.57 -9.71 -58.83
CA ARG A 318 59.95 -9.29 -60.20
C ARG A 318 61.17 -8.37 -60.22
N ARG A 319 61.29 -7.44 -59.25
CA ARG A 319 62.48 -6.57 -59.13
C ARG A 319 63.74 -7.38 -58.79
N LYS A 320 63.65 -8.32 -57.85
CA LYS A 320 64.77 -9.23 -57.51
C LYS A 320 65.17 -10.11 -58.70
N PHE A 321 64.20 -10.66 -59.43
CA PHE A 321 64.46 -11.46 -60.64
C PHE A 321 65.15 -10.64 -61.74
N LYS A 322 64.68 -9.42 -62.04
CA LYS A 322 65.36 -8.54 -63.00
C LYS A 322 66.80 -8.22 -62.60
N ALA A 323 67.06 -8.00 -61.31
CA ALA A 323 68.41 -7.78 -60.79
C ALA A 323 69.29 -9.04 -60.90
N ALA A 324 68.73 -10.24 -60.69
CA ALA A 324 69.45 -11.51 -60.83
C ALA A 324 69.71 -11.89 -62.31
N GLN A 325 68.79 -11.55 -63.22
CA GLN A 325 68.91 -11.81 -64.66
C GLN A 325 69.86 -10.82 -65.36
N ALA A 326 69.98 -9.58 -64.85
CA ALA A 326 71.00 -8.62 -65.27
C ALA A 326 72.45 -9.10 -64.96
N GLY A 327 72.60 -10.16 -64.17
CA GLY A 327 73.89 -10.79 -63.86
C GLY A 327 74.18 -12.11 -64.60
N LYS A 328 73.27 -12.64 -65.44
CA LYS A 328 73.50 -13.89 -66.19
C LYS A 328 73.06 -13.76 -67.64
N HIS A 329 74.02 -13.89 -68.56
CA HIS A 329 73.79 -14.01 -69.99
C HIS A 329 73.35 -15.46 -70.30
N ASP A 330 72.36 -15.58 -71.18
CA ASP A 330 71.73 -16.78 -71.74
C ASP A 330 70.64 -17.50 -70.92
N GLY A 331 69.41 -17.40 -71.47
CA GLY A 331 68.39 -18.46 -71.51
C GLY A 331 67.89 -19.02 -70.18
N GLY A 332 67.36 -18.19 -69.28
CA GLY A 332 66.71 -18.67 -68.04
C GLY A 332 65.21 -18.99 -68.20
N PRO A 333 64.63 -19.95 -67.44
CA PRO A 333 63.25 -20.43 -67.61
C PRO A 333 62.19 -19.37 -67.27
N ASP A 334 60.98 -19.54 -67.82
CA ASP A 334 59.85 -18.62 -67.59
C ASP A 334 59.52 -18.55 -66.08
N TRP A 335 59.36 -17.32 -65.57
CA TRP A 335 59.19 -17.04 -64.14
C TRP A 335 57.92 -17.67 -63.54
N ARG A 336 57.00 -18.13 -64.39
CA ARG A 336 55.81 -18.89 -64.01
C ARG A 336 56.14 -20.32 -63.59
N ASP A 337 57.18 -20.94 -64.15
CA ASP A 337 57.54 -22.34 -63.88
C ASP A 337 58.28 -22.49 -62.54
N VAL A 338 59.08 -21.50 -62.14
CA VAL A 338 59.75 -21.48 -60.84
C VAL A 338 58.76 -21.30 -59.69
N ALA A 339 57.66 -20.58 -59.91
CA ALA A 339 56.63 -20.34 -58.91
C ALA A 339 55.77 -21.57 -58.59
N VAL A 340 55.73 -22.56 -59.51
CA VAL A 340 54.99 -23.82 -59.30
C VAL A 340 55.81 -24.79 -58.45
N HIS A 341 57.13 -24.79 -58.57
CA HIS A 341 58.00 -25.66 -57.78
C HIS A 341 58.13 -25.24 -56.30
N ASP A 342 58.08 -23.94 -55.99
CA ASP A 342 58.10 -23.43 -54.60
C ASP A 342 56.72 -23.47 -53.91
N GLY A 343 55.65 -23.80 -54.64
CA GLY A 343 54.29 -23.92 -54.10
C GLY A 343 53.99 -25.26 -53.42
N GLY A 344 54.91 -26.22 -53.48
CA GLY A 344 54.77 -27.58 -52.97
C GLY A 344 55.38 -27.80 -51.59
N MET A 345 55.16 -26.92 -50.61
CA MET A 345 55.32 -27.25 -49.19
C MET A 345 54.33 -26.46 -48.33
N GLY A 346 53.41 -27.19 -47.69
CA GLY A 346 52.48 -26.65 -46.71
C GLY A 346 51.13 -27.37 -46.68
N GLY A 347 51.17 -28.69 -46.48
CA GLY A 347 50.10 -29.42 -45.78
C GLY A 347 50.22 -29.23 -44.28
#